data_AF-F6ZZD9-F1
#
_entry.id   AF-F6ZZD9-F1
#
_cell.length_a   1.000
_cell.length_b   1.000
_cell.length_c   1.000
_cell.angle_alpha   90.00
_cell.angle_beta   90.00
_cell.angle_gamma   90.00
#
_symmetry.space_group_name_H-M   'P 1'
#
loop_
_entity.id
_entity.type
_entity.pdbx_description
1 polymer ?
#
loop_
_entity_poly.entity_id
_entity_poly.type
_entity_poly.pdbx_seq_one_letter_code
_entity_poly.pdbx_strand_id
1 'polypeptide(L)'
;MSVGAYSERGNPIFGLAPSNTNPALAEDGKPYTTLLYANGPGFQGPGTFLGSHVRQNLTNVNTESLAYLQQSSTPIDSETHGGDDVAILARGPMSHLFHGVHEQSYIPHVMRYAACIGDDTSHCSGTRNTYAGEDTPSKYVAADFLGIKLTATDAVVALYVQFVLVICLALVILVLIPIVKKPKQMQSDAIYENSHIHSKSVTNL
;
A
#
# COMPACT_ATOMS: atom_id res chain seq x y z
N MET A 1 2.72 -6.49 -10.99
CA MET A 1 3.70 -7.46 -10.45
C MET A 1 3.59 -8.79 -11.20
N SER A 2 4.70 -9.48 -11.45
CA SER A 2 4.71 -10.85 -11.98
C SER A 2 5.52 -11.78 -11.07
N VAL A 3 5.03 -13.02 -10.92
CA VAL A 3 5.77 -14.13 -10.30
C VAL A 3 6.09 -15.10 -11.42
N GLY A 4 7.35 -15.18 -11.81
CA GLY A 4 7.76 -15.92 -12.98
C GLY A 4 8.93 -16.85 -12.72
N ALA A 5 9.68 -17.09 -13.79
CA ALA A 5 10.81 -18.02 -13.82
C ALA A 5 10.39 -19.47 -13.51
N TYR A 6 11.39 -20.32 -13.32
CA TYR A 6 11.23 -21.73 -12.94
C TYR A 6 11.79 -21.96 -11.54
N SER A 7 11.40 -21.12 -10.59
CA SER A 7 11.91 -21.15 -9.22
C SER A 7 11.59 -22.45 -8.51
N GLU A 8 12.60 -23.01 -7.84
CA GLU A 8 12.48 -24.28 -7.14
C GLU A 8 11.52 -24.16 -5.94
N ARG A 9 10.81 -25.25 -5.64
CA ARG A 9 9.96 -25.31 -4.45
C ARG A 9 10.79 -25.08 -3.20
N GLY A 10 10.39 -24.09 -2.40
CA GLY A 10 11.07 -23.72 -1.15
C GLY A 10 12.13 -22.65 -1.32
N ASN A 11 12.45 -22.22 -2.55
CA ASN A 11 13.27 -21.03 -2.78
C ASN A 11 12.53 -19.78 -2.26
N PRO A 12 13.22 -18.82 -1.61
CA PRO A 12 12.61 -17.56 -1.18
C PRO A 12 11.97 -16.82 -2.35
N ILE A 13 10.76 -16.27 -2.14
CA ILE A 13 10.04 -15.54 -3.19
C ILE A 13 10.80 -14.28 -3.65
N PHE A 14 11.58 -13.66 -2.77
CA PHE A 14 12.43 -12.52 -3.07
C PHE A 14 13.81 -12.92 -3.62
N GLY A 15 14.07 -14.23 -3.73
CA GLY A 15 15.35 -14.77 -4.18
C GLY A 15 15.54 -14.74 -5.70
N LEU A 16 16.76 -15.08 -6.09
CA LEU A 16 17.14 -15.36 -7.46
C LEU A 16 16.46 -16.65 -7.95
N ALA A 17 16.16 -16.70 -9.25
CA ALA A 17 15.61 -17.87 -9.90
C ALA A 17 16.71 -18.68 -10.63
N PRO A 18 16.64 -20.02 -10.63
CA PRO A 18 15.64 -20.84 -9.96
C PRO A 18 15.91 -21.02 -8.46
N SER A 19 17.15 -20.79 -8.01
CA SER A 19 17.53 -20.78 -6.60
C SER A 19 18.64 -19.77 -6.31
N ASN A 20 18.75 -19.33 -5.06
CA ASN A 20 19.85 -18.45 -4.61
C ASN A 20 21.23 -19.13 -4.68
N THR A 21 21.29 -20.46 -4.53
CA THR A 21 22.54 -21.22 -4.51
C THR A 21 23.06 -21.54 -5.90
N ASN A 22 22.17 -21.70 -6.88
CA ASN A 22 22.51 -21.95 -8.28
C ASN A 22 21.58 -21.16 -9.20
N PRO A 23 21.74 -19.82 -9.27
CA PRO A 23 20.86 -18.98 -10.06
C PRO A 23 21.09 -19.18 -11.56
N ALA A 24 20.02 -19.16 -12.34
CA ALA A 24 20.10 -19.13 -13.78
C ALA A 24 20.50 -17.74 -14.24
N LEU A 25 21.21 -17.69 -15.37
CA LEU A 25 21.59 -16.46 -16.02
C LEU A 25 20.61 -16.16 -17.15
N ALA A 26 20.21 -14.90 -17.27
CA ALA A 26 19.52 -14.43 -18.47
C ALA A 26 20.50 -14.34 -19.65
N GLU A 27 20.01 -13.96 -20.84
CA GLU A 27 20.83 -13.86 -22.05
C GLU A 27 22.01 -12.86 -21.93
N ASP A 28 21.90 -11.90 -21.02
CA ASP A 28 22.98 -10.94 -20.69
C ASP A 28 24.03 -11.50 -19.71
N GLY A 29 23.94 -12.78 -19.35
CA GLY A 29 24.88 -13.47 -18.46
C GLY A 29 24.74 -13.08 -16.99
N LYS A 30 23.65 -12.45 -16.58
CA LYS A 30 23.42 -12.02 -15.18
C LYS A 30 22.24 -12.75 -14.54
N PRO A 31 22.26 -13.01 -13.22
CA PRO A 31 21.14 -13.61 -12.51
C PRO A 31 19.94 -12.67 -12.42
N TYR A 32 18.75 -13.23 -12.20
CA TYR A 32 17.47 -12.50 -12.13
C TYR A 32 16.58 -13.05 -11.01
N THR A 33 15.65 -12.24 -10.52
CA THR A 33 14.74 -12.60 -9.41
C THR A 33 13.48 -13.32 -9.88
N THR A 34 12.85 -14.05 -8.96
CA THR A 34 11.52 -14.67 -9.17
C THR A 34 10.43 -13.62 -9.40
N LEU A 35 10.49 -12.51 -8.66
CA LEU A 35 9.57 -11.38 -8.78
C LEU A 35 10.13 -10.30 -9.69
N LEU A 36 9.28 -9.75 -10.56
CA LEU A 36 9.57 -8.62 -11.43
C LEU A 36 8.37 -7.68 -11.52
N TYR A 37 8.64 -6.41 -11.79
CA TYR A 37 7.63 -5.41 -12.11
C TYR A 37 7.74 -4.95 -13.56
N ALA A 38 6.63 -4.53 -14.17
CA ALA A 38 6.67 -4.00 -15.53
C ALA A 38 7.35 -2.62 -15.54
N ASN A 39 7.02 -1.78 -14.57
CA ASN A 39 7.57 -0.44 -14.40
C ASN A 39 7.92 -0.19 -12.92
N GLY A 40 8.55 0.95 -12.63
CA GLY A 40 8.83 1.38 -11.27
C GLY A 40 10.28 1.79 -11.04
N PRO A 41 10.61 2.19 -9.81
CA PRO A 41 11.91 2.78 -9.46
C PRO A 41 13.06 1.76 -9.41
N GLY A 42 12.75 0.47 -9.53
CA GLY A 42 13.74 -0.61 -9.59
C GLY A 42 14.34 -0.87 -10.97
N PHE A 43 14.02 -0.05 -11.98
CA PHE A 43 14.63 -0.15 -13.31
C PHE A 43 16.15 -0.14 -13.16
N GLN A 44 16.82 -1.24 -13.55
CA GLN A 44 18.28 -1.44 -13.41
C GLN A 44 18.84 -1.35 -11.98
N GLY A 45 18.01 -1.40 -10.94
CA GLY A 45 18.40 -1.29 -9.54
C GLY A 45 18.12 0.10 -8.93
N PRO A 46 18.30 0.26 -7.61
CA PRO A 46 17.86 1.46 -6.91
C PRO A 46 18.50 2.76 -7.42
N GLY A 47 17.68 3.72 -7.85
CA GLY A 47 18.13 5.08 -8.18
C GLY A 47 18.86 5.24 -9.52
N THR A 48 18.73 4.30 -10.45
CA THR A 48 19.49 4.27 -11.72
C THR A 48 18.77 4.93 -12.91
N PHE A 49 18.06 6.04 -12.67
CA PHE A 49 17.29 6.75 -13.71
C PHE A 49 18.13 7.48 -14.77
N LEU A 50 19.45 7.61 -14.56
CA LEU A 50 20.35 8.41 -15.38
C LEU A 50 21.61 7.61 -15.75
N GLY A 51 21.90 7.46 -17.05
CA GLY A 51 23.17 6.91 -17.52
C GLY A 51 23.07 5.73 -18.49
N SER A 52 24.09 4.89 -18.53
CA SER A 52 24.15 3.70 -19.40
C SER A 52 23.14 2.66 -18.92
N HIS A 53 22.28 2.22 -19.84
CA HIS A 53 21.10 1.42 -19.53
C HIS A 53 21.45 -0.07 -19.41
N VAL A 54 22.24 -0.44 -18.41
CA VAL A 54 22.72 -1.81 -18.22
C VAL A 54 22.12 -2.40 -16.95
N ARG A 55 21.40 -3.52 -17.10
CA ARG A 55 20.79 -4.24 -15.98
C ARG A 55 21.81 -4.57 -14.88
N GLN A 56 21.49 -4.26 -13.62
CA GLN A 56 22.33 -4.61 -12.46
C GLN A 56 22.57 -6.11 -12.39
N ASN A 57 23.82 -6.50 -12.12
CA ASN A 57 24.18 -7.87 -11.81
C ASN A 57 23.84 -8.17 -10.33
N LEU A 58 23.05 -9.21 -10.08
CA LEU A 58 22.54 -9.55 -8.75
C LEU A 58 23.39 -10.58 -7.98
N THR A 59 24.53 -11.06 -8.51
CA THR A 59 25.34 -12.13 -7.86
C THR A 59 25.72 -11.83 -6.41
N ASN A 60 26.00 -10.57 -6.07
CA ASN A 60 26.38 -10.14 -4.72
C ASN A 60 25.37 -9.14 -4.13
N VAL A 61 24.14 -9.13 -4.64
CA VAL A 61 23.08 -8.23 -4.19
C VAL A 61 22.16 -9.01 -3.25
N ASN A 62 21.93 -8.47 -2.06
CA ASN A 62 20.93 -9.03 -1.15
C ASN A 62 19.52 -8.62 -1.64
N THR A 63 18.91 -9.47 -2.47
CA THR A 63 17.57 -9.23 -3.03
C THR A 63 16.45 -9.42 -1.99
N GLU A 64 16.75 -9.98 -0.82
CA GLU A 64 15.82 -10.17 0.30
C GLU A 64 15.83 -8.99 1.28
N SER A 65 16.67 -7.99 1.04
CA SER A 65 16.65 -6.75 1.81
C SER A 65 15.31 -6.03 1.67
N LEU A 66 14.80 -5.50 2.78
CA LEU A 66 13.56 -4.68 2.81
C LEU A 66 13.64 -3.44 1.90
N ALA A 67 14.85 -2.95 1.63
CA ALA A 67 15.08 -1.80 0.76
C ALA A 67 15.35 -2.18 -0.70
N TYR A 68 15.36 -3.48 -1.04
CA TYR A 68 15.61 -3.91 -2.41
C TYR A 68 14.39 -3.67 -3.29
N LEU A 69 14.59 -2.93 -4.38
CA LEU A 69 13.58 -2.72 -5.41
C LEU A 69 13.80 -3.76 -6.51
N GLN A 70 12.81 -4.62 -6.75
CA GLN A 70 12.86 -5.59 -7.83
C GLN A 70 13.02 -4.89 -9.19
N GLN A 71 13.73 -5.55 -10.09
CA GLN A 71 13.99 -5.02 -11.43
C GLN A 71 12.67 -4.78 -12.19
N SER A 72 12.63 -3.65 -12.91
CA SER A 72 11.53 -3.28 -13.80
C SER A 72 12.02 -3.00 -15.22
N SER A 73 11.11 -2.99 -16.19
CA SER A 73 11.43 -2.74 -17.61
C SER A 73 11.26 -1.28 -18.03
N THR A 74 10.46 -0.49 -17.31
CA THR A 74 10.22 0.93 -17.61
C THR A 74 10.52 1.79 -16.37
N PRO A 75 11.47 2.75 -16.47
CA PRO A 75 11.85 3.60 -15.35
C PRO A 75 10.78 4.65 -15.06
N ILE A 76 10.21 4.62 -13.86
CA ILE A 76 9.34 5.66 -13.29
C ILE A 76 9.56 5.73 -11.78
N ASP A 77 9.27 6.87 -11.15
CA ASP A 77 9.57 7.08 -9.72
C ASP A 77 8.70 6.23 -8.77
N SER A 78 7.53 5.80 -9.24
CA SER A 78 6.56 4.99 -8.49
C SER A 78 5.93 3.98 -9.44
N GLU A 79 5.82 2.72 -9.01
CA GLU A 79 5.11 1.70 -9.78
C GLU A 79 3.64 2.09 -10.01
N THR A 80 3.09 1.71 -11.17
CA THR A 80 1.68 1.94 -11.51
C THR A 80 0.81 0.74 -11.18
N HIS A 81 -0.45 0.98 -10.80
CA HIS A 81 -1.41 -0.09 -10.55
C HIS A 81 -1.62 -1.03 -11.76
N GLY A 82 -1.87 -2.31 -11.47
CA GLY A 82 -2.36 -3.27 -12.44
C GLY A 82 -3.86 -3.09 -12.70
N GLY A 83 -4.29 -3.30 -13.94
CA GLY A 83 -5.70 -3.24 -14.36
C GLY A 83 -6.37 -4.59 -14.51
N ASP A 84 -5.74 -5.67 -14.02
CA ASP A 84 -6.29 -7.02 -14.05
C ASP A 84 -7.44 -7.19 -13.05
N ASP A 85 -8.35 -8.12 -13.33
CA ASP A 85 -9.43 -8.49 -12.41
C ASP A 85 -8.86 -8.94 -11.04
N VAL A 86 -9.56 -8.58 -9.95
CA VAL A 86 -9.17 -8.94 -8.58
C VAL A 86 -10.14 -9.94 -7.95
N ALA A 87 -9.62 -10.82 -7.09
CA ALA A 87 -10.42 -11.85 -6.43
C ALA A 87 -11.36 -11.26 -5.37
N ILE A 88 -12.59 -11.79 -5.31
CA ILE A 88 -13.53 -11.57 -4.22
C ILE A 88 -13.62 -12.86 -3.40
N LEU A 89 -13.31 -12.80 -2.10
CA LEU A 89 -13.49 -13.91 -1.17
C LEU A 89 -14.60 -13.56 -0.17
N ALA A 90 -15.63 -14.40 -0.08
CA ALA A 90 -16.79 -14.14 0.77
C ALA A 90 -17.20 -15.37 1.59
N ARG A 91 -17.66 -15.11 2.82
CA ARG A 91 -18.21 -16.11 3.74
C ARG A 91 -19.29 -15.47 4.60
N GLY A 92 -20.40 -16.18 4.81
CA GLY A 92 -21.49 -15.74 5.67
C GLY A 92 -22.84 -15.71 4.93
N PRO A 93 -23.86 -15.06 5.50
CA PRO A 93 -25.16 -14.91 4.85
C PRO A 93 -25.00 -14.35 3.43
N MET A 94 -25.67 -14.99 2.48
CA MET A 94 -25.67 -14.59 1.07
C MET A 94 -24.29 -14.61 0.37
N SER A 95 -23.24 -15.20 0.95
CA SER A 95 -21.92 -15.24 0.31
C SER A 95 -21.91 -15.99 -1.04
N HIS A 96 -22.88 -16.89 -1.26
CA HIS A 96 -23.05 -17.60 -2.52
C HIS A 96 -23.41 -16.69 -3.71
N LEU A 97 -23.79 -15.43 -3.46
CA LEU A 97 -24.03 -14.44 -4.52
C LEU A 97 -22.73 -13.94 -5.16
N PHE A 98 -21.58 -14.12 -4.51
CA PHE A 98 -20.27 -13.89 -5.11
C PHE A 98 -19.82 -15.14 -5.87
N HIS A 99 -20.08 -15.17 -7.18
CA HIS A 99 -19.72 -16.26 -8.07
C HIS A 99 -19.36 -15.75 -9.47
N GLY A 100 -18.42 -16.37 -10.19
CA GLY A 100 -18.08 -15.93 -11.56
C GLY A 100 -17.40 -14.55 -11.60
N VAL A 101 -17.65 -13.80 -12.68
CA VAL A 101 -17.05 -12.47 -12.93
C VAL A 101 -18.12 -11.39 -12.75
N HIS A 102 -17.78 -10.34 -12.02
CA HIS A 102 -18.66 -9.23 -11.72
C HIS A 102 -17.94 -7.89 -11.86
N GLU A 103 -18.71 -6.85 -12.16
CA GLU A 103 -18.25 -5.46 -12.00
C GLU A 103 -17.95 -5.15 -10.53
N GLN A 104 -16.94 -4.32 -10.25
CA GLN A 104 -16.58 -3.96 -8.87
C GLN A 104 -17.75 -3.32 -8.10
N SER A 105 -18.65 -2.61 -8.80
CA SER A 105 -19.86 -2.02 -8.22
C SER A 105 -20.85 -3.06 -7.68
N TYR A 106 -20.74 -4.33 -8.05
CA TYR A 106 -21.59 -5.41 -7.55
C TYR A 106 -21.35 -5.70 -6.05
N ILE A 107 -20.12 -5.49 -5.55
CA ILE A 107 -19.76 -5.75 -4.15
C ILE A 107 -20.68 -5.03 -3.15
N PRO A 108 -20.84 -3.69 -3.20
CA PRO A 108 -21.75 -3.01 -2.29
C PRO A 108 -23.22 -3.39 -2.49
N HIS A 109 -23.65 -3.79 -3.70
CA HIS A 109 -25.02 -4.26 -3.92
C HIS A 109 -25.29 -5.58 -3.18
N VAL A 110 -24.39 -6.55 -3.27
CA VAL A 110 -24.53 -7.82 -2.53
C VAL A 110 -24.45 -7.60 -1.03
N MET A 111 -23.56 -6.73 -0.55
CA MET A 111 -23.48 -6.39 0.87
C MET A 111 -24.77 -5.73 1.38
N ARG A 112 -25.32 -4.76 0.62
CA ARG A 112 -26.59 -4.09 0.93
C ARG A 112 -27.74 -5.09 0.98
N TYR A 113 -27.81 -5.97 -0.02
CA TYR A 113 -28.80 -7.05 -0.08
C TYR A 113 -28.67 -7.91 1.17
N ALA A 114 -27.52 -8.56 1.40
CA ALA A 114 -27.29 -9.44 2.54
C ALA A 114 -27.59 -8.82 3.92
N ALA A 115 -27.39 -7.50 4.07
CA ALA A 115 -27.64 -6.76 5.31
C ALA A 115 -29.08 -6.26 5.46
N CYS A 116 -29.99 -6.57 4.52
CA CYS A 116 -31.37 -6.10 4.52
C CYS A 116 -31.50 -4.56 4.50
N ILE A 117 -30.60 -3.88 3.80
CA ILE A 117 -30.58 -2.41 3.72
C ILE A 117 -31.23 -1.95 2.41
N GLY A 118 -32.12 -0.98 2.51
CA GLY A 118 -32.79 -0.33 1.39
C GLY A 118 -33.97 -1.12 0.81
N ASP A 119 -34.21 -1.01 -0.50
CA ASP A 119 -35.53 -1.34 -1.06
C ASP A 119 -35.74 -2.84 -1.35
N ASP A 120 -34.69 -3.59 -1.71
CA ASP A 120 -34.80 -5.03 -1.97
C ASP A 120 -34.43 -5.84 -0.73
N THR A 121 -35.45 -6.09 0.09
CA THR A 121 -35.36 -6.85 1.34
C THR A 121 -36.19 -8.13 1.32
N SER A 122 -36.57 -8.58 0.12
CA SER A 122 -37.45 -9.74 -0.09
C SER A 122 -36.92 -11.03 0.57
N HIS A 123 -35.62 -11.27 0.50
CA HIS A 123 -34.94 -12.40 1.13
C HIS A 123 -34.83 -12.31 2.66
N CYS A 124 -35.09 -11.14 3.24
CA CYS A 124 -35.06 -10.90 4.69
C CYS A 124 -36.39 -11.25 5.38
N SER A 125 -37.44 -11.46 4.59
CA SER A 125 -38.78 -11.77 5.12
C SER A 125 -38.90 -13.17 5.75
N GLY A 126 -37.89 -14.04 5.56
CA GLY A 126 -37.90 -15.44 6.00
C GLY A 126 -37.54 -15.71 7.47
N THR A 127 -37.17 -14.71 8.27
CA THR A 127 -36.78 -14.89 9.69
C THR A 127 -37.52 -13.97 10.67
N ARG A 128 -38.60 -13.31 10.24
CA ARG A 128 -39.49 -12.53 11.14
C ARG A 128 -40.69 -13.32 11.64
N ASN A 129 -40.54 -14.57 12.05
CA ASN A 129 -41.61 -15.31 12.74
C ASN A 129 -41.05 -16.33 13.75
N THR A 130 -40.50 -15.86 14.87
CA THR A 130 -40.64 -16.47 16.22
C THR A 130 -40.23 -15.52 17.37
N TYR A 131 -40.34 -14.20 17.20
CA TYR A 131 -40.45 -13.30 18.35
C TYR A 131 -41.52 -12.27 18.03
N ALA A 132 -42.78 -12.69 18.24
CA ALA A 132 -43.88 -11.76 18.47
C ALA A 132 -43.61 -11.05 19.81
N GLY A 133 -42.70 -10.09 19.78
CA GLY A 133 -42.61 -8.98 20.71
C GLY A 133 -42.82 -7.74 19.85
N GLU A 134 -44.03 -7.22 19.94
CA GLU A 134 -44.50 -5.96 19.38
C GLU A 134 -43.40 -4.87 19.32
N ASP A 135 -42.94 -4.56 18.13
CA ASP A 135 -42.21 -3.32 17.86
C ASP A 135 -42.71 -2.84 16.49
N THR A 136 -43.69 -1.94 16.54
CA THR A 136 -44.09 -1.13 15.38
C THR A 136 -42.83 -0.45 14.83
N PRO A 137 -42.66 -0.30 13.50
CA PRO A 137 -41.56 0.49 12.97
C PRO A 137 -41.84 1.94 13.37
N SER A 138 -41.20 2.37 14.47
CA SER A 138 -41.16 3.77 14.82
C SER A 138 -40.61 4.51 13.61
N LYS A 139 -41.43 5.41 13.07
CA LYS A 139 -41.25 6.23 11.86
C LYS A 139 -40.01 7.14 11.91
N TYR A 140 -39.13 6.93 12.87
CA TYR A 140 -38.06 7.80 13.31
C TYR A 140 -36.69 7.13 13.36
N VAL A 141 -36.54 5.80 13.26
CA VAL A 141 -35.22 5.14 13.32
C VAL A 141 -34.64 4.98 11.92
N ALA A 142 -33.54 5.68 11.63
CA ALA A 142 -32.89 5.68 10.31
C ALA A 142 -31.65 4.79 10.25
N ALA A 143 -30.99 4.53 11.37
CA ALA A 143 -29.83 3.63 11.47
C ALA A 143 -29.69 3.06 12.88
N ASP A 144 -29.13 1.86 12.99
CA ASP A 144 -28.67 1.29 14.26
C ASP A 144 -27.14 1.17 14.19
N PHE A 145 -26.43 1.84 15.11
CA PHE A 145 -24.98 1.82 15.18
C PHE A 145 -24.54 1.50 16.61
N LEU A 146 -23.82 0.40 16.80
CA LEU A 146 -23.35 -0.11 18.10
C LEU A 146 -24.48 -0.29 19.15
N GLY A 147 -25.70 -0.62 18.71
CA GLY A 147 -26.86 -0.82 19.59
C GLY A 147 -27.56 0.48 19.98
N ILE A 148 -27.23 1.60 19.34
CA ILE A 148 -27.92 2.88 19.51
C ILE A 148 -28.81 3.12 18.28
N LYS A 149 -30.13 3.12 18.52
CA LYS A 149 -31.14 3.49 17.50
C LYS A 149 -31.05 5.00 17.25
N LEU A 150 -30.52 5.39 16.09
CA LEU A 150 -30.35 6.78 15.67
C LEU A 150 -31.47 7.20 14.73
N THR A 151 -32.00 8.41 14.94
CA THR A 151 -32.89 9.04 13.96
C THR A 151 -32.11 9.63 12.79
N ALA A 152 -32.77 9.95 11.67
CA ALA A 152 -32.10 10.54 10.50
C ALA A 152 -31.35 11.84 10.85
N THR A 153 -31.91 12.64 11.76
CA THR A 153 -31.27 13.84 12.29
C THR A 153 -30.08 13.52 13.19
N ASP A 154 -30.19 12.51 14.05
CA ASP A 154 -29.09 12.13 14.95
C ASP A 154 -27.91 11.55 14.18
N ALA A 155 -28.17 10.79 13.12
CA ALA A 155 -27.14 10.23 12.25
C ALA A 155 -26.37 11.33 11.50
N VAL A 156 -27.06 12.35 10.99
CA VAL A 156 -26.43 13.50 10.32
C VAL A 156 -25.61 14.33 11.31
N VAL A 157 -26.13 14.56 12.52
CA VAL A 157 -25.40 15.27 13.58
C VAL A 157 -24.17 14.47 14.02
N ALA A 158 -24.30 13.15 14.19
CA ALA A 158 -23.18 12.28 14.55
C ALA A 158 -22.08 12.29 13.48
N LEU A 159 -22.46 12.22 12.20
CA LEU A 159 -21.50 12.31 11.10
C LEU A 159 -20.78 13.66 11.07
N TYR A 160 -21.51 14.75 11.34
CA TYR A 160 -20.93 16.09 11.42
C TYR A 160 -19.95 16.22 12.59
N VAL A 161 -20.32 15.74 13.78
CA VAL A 161 -19.44 15.74 14.97
C VAL A 161 -18.18 14.90 14.72
N GLN A 162 -18.32 13.73 14.11
CA GLN A 162 -17.19 12.86 13.74
C GLN A 162 -16.24 13.58 12.77
N PHE A 163 -16.79 14.23 11.74
CA PHE A 163 -16.00 14.97 10.75
C PHE A 163 -15.24 16.13 11.38
N VAL A 164 -15.88 16.90 12.26
CA VAL A 164 -15.25 17.99 13.02
C VAL A 164 -14.14 17.47 13.93
N LEU A 165 -14.35 16.36 14.64
CA LEU A 165 -13.32 15.74 15.49
C LEU A 165 -12.09 15.30 14.70
N VAL A 166 -12.28 14.70 13.52
CA VAL A 166 -11.18 14.28 12.65
C VAL A 166 -10.39 15.48 12.15
N ILE A 167 -11.07 16.57 11.74
CA ILE A 167 -10.40 17.81 11.34
C ILE A 167 -9.63 18.41 12.51
N CYS A 168 -10.22 18.50 13.70
CA CYS A 168 -9.54 19.01 14.89
C CYS A 168 -8.29 18.19 15.23
N LEU A 169 -8.37 16.86 15.19
CA LEU A 169 -7.21 15.98 15.42
C LEU A 169 -6.13 16.18 14.35
N ALA A 170 -6.51 16.29 13.07
CA ALA A 170 -5.57 16.55 11.99
C ALA A 170 -4.85 17.90 12.16
N LEU A 171 -5.57 18.96 12.57
CA LEU A 171 -4.99 20.27 12.85
C LEU A 171 -4.06 20.24 14.06
N VAL A 172 -4.44 19.53 15.14
CA VAL A 172 -3.57 19.33 16.32
C VAL A 172 -2.27 18.64 15.92
N ILE A 173 -2.34 17.59 15.10
CA ILE A 173 -1.17 16.87 14.59
C ILE A 173 -0.28 17.80 13.74
N LEU A 174 -0.87 18.57 12.82
CA LEU A 174 -0.15 19.52 11.97
C LEU A 174 0.52 20.66 12.76
N VAL A 175 -0.05 21.07 13.90
CA VAL A 175 0.53 22.10 14.79
C VAL A 175 1.61 21.52 15.72
N LEU A 176 1.45 20.28 16.20
CA LEU A 176 2.41 19.65 17.12
C LEU A 176 3.66 19.12 16.43
N ILE A 177 3.56 18.59 15.20
CA ILE A 177 4.71 18.08 14.43
C ILE A 177 5.84 19.12 14.25
N PRO A 178 5.59 20.38 13.85
CA PRO A 178 6.64 21.38 13.68
C PRO A 178 7.24 21.87 15.01
N ILE A 179 6.54 21.77 16.13
CA ILE A 179 7.04 22.18 17.46
C ILE A 179 8.06 21.16 17.99
N VAL A 180 7.88 19.88 17.70
CA VAL A 180 8.80 18.80 18.10
C VAL A 180 10.04 18.76 17.18
N LYS A 181 9.92 19.21 15.93
CA LYS A 181 11.04 19.30 14.95
C LYS A 181 11.80 20.65 15.03
N LYS A 182 12.33 21.05 16.18
CA LYS A 182 13.46 22.01 16.20
C LYS A 182 14.78 21.25 16.04
N PRO A 183 15.50 21.36 14.90
CA PRO A 183 16.85 20.81 14.81
C PRO A 183 17.83 21.68 15.63
N LYS A 184 18.61 21.02 16.51
CA LYS A 184 19.86 21.58 17.03
C LYS A 184 20.81 21.79 15.84
N GLN A 185 21.08 23.04 15.45
CA GLN A 185 22.29 23.35 14.68
C GLN A 185 23.48 23.13 15.61
N MET A 186 24.23 22.05 15.38
CA MET A 186 25.53 21.81 16.00
C MET A 186 26.61 22.28 15.03
N GLN A 187 27.40 23.22 15.54
CA GLN A 187 28.55 23.93 15.00
C GLN A 187 29.65 22.98 14.48
N SER A 188 30.00 23.07 13.19
CA SER A 188 31.25 22.49 12.67
C SER A 188 31.79 23.21 11.43
N ASP A 189 31.86 24.54 11.44
CA ASP A 189 32.62 25.32 10.43
C ASP A 189 33.67 26.18 11.13
N ALA A 190 34.70 25.54 11.69
CA ALA A 190 35.87 26.25 12.22
C ALA A 190 37.12 25.37 12.39
N ILE A 191 37.32 24.29 11.61
CA ILE A 191 38.61 23.57 11.58
C ILE A 191 38.83 22.96 10.17
N TYR A 192 39.01 23.78 9.14
CA TYR A 192 39.63 23.32 7.88
C TYR A 192 40.42 24.40 7.13
N GLU A 193 40.82 25.47 7.80
CA GLU A 193 41.58 26.56 7.17
C GLU A 193 42.82 26.89 7.99
N ASN A 194 43.74 25.92 8.12
CA ASN A 194 45.12 26.21 8.56
C ASN A 194 46.13 25.07 8.36
N SER A 195 46.17 24.42 7.19
CA SER A 195 47.23 23.44 6.91
C SER A 195 47.83 23.47 5.51
N HIS A 196 47.60 24.50 4.68
CA HIS A 196 48.12 24.53 3.30
C HIS A 196 48.63 25.88 2.81
N ILE A 197 49.46 26.60 3.60
CA ILE A 197 50.35 27.64 3.03
C ILE A 197 51.71 27.63 3.76
N HIS A 198 52.56 26.63 3.47
CA HIS A 198 54.01 26.87 3.53
C HIS A 198 54.78 25.87 2.65
N SER A 199 55.51 26.43 1.68
CA SER A 199 56.62 25.85 0.90
C SER A 199 56.38 25.82 -0.62
N LYS A 200 56.80 26.91 -1.27
CA LYS A 200 57.47 26.97 -2.59
C LYS A 200 58.04 28.40 -2.72
N SER A 201 59.30 28.56 -2.30
CA SER A 201 60.44 28.84 -3.18
C SER A 201 60.43 30.26 -3.78
N VAL A 202 61.26 31.13 -3.18
CA VAL A 202 61.81 32.33 -3.81
C VAL A 202 63.33 32.14 -3.80
N THR A 203 63.91 31.89 -4.97
CA THR A 203 65.33 32.07 -5.25
C THR A 203 65.43 33.05 -6.41
N ASN A 204 65.92 34.25 -6.12
CA ASN A 204 66.46 35.21 -7.07
C ASN A 204 67.92 35.44 -6.66
N LEU A 205 68.85 34.95 -7.49
CA LEU A 205 70.14 35.52 -7.87
C LEU A 205 70.65 34.74 -9.08
#